data_AF-L9VG92-F1
#
_entry.id   AF-L9VG92-F1
#
_cell.length_a   1.000
_cell.length_b   1.000
_cell.length_c   1.000
_cell.angle_alpha   90.00
_cell.angle_beta   90.00
_cell.angle_gamma   90.00
#
_symmetry.space_group_name_H-M   'P 1'
#
loop_
_entity.id
_entity.type
_entity.pdbx_description
1 polymer ?
#
loop_
_entity_poly.entity_id
_entity_poly.type
_entity_poly.pdbx_seq_one_letter_code
_entity_poly.pdbx_strand_id
1 'polypeptide(L)'
;MDEDAADPNDTETIQWRRDASTSRTVRLLWSLGVGTFFAAITIIVFWRLYDFAAQVGAGTIIIAMFAAIIVTILAFAVTSNTERRLEALASRLPITTPSGPALERAMDAALGTIAMMAVMGSLMAVGRYVSQRELLEVGAGPFTGMAALLLPLALVALVLASFLRSIGTLDREKRTIYLYDPDQAIDLEVIQGVSTRRLGDATILKLEYAEPDGQYVAGPRRIVVPPEVATELQGLVDGRTT
;
A
#
# COMPACT_ATOMS: atom_id res chain seq x y z
N MET A 1 22.67 18.56 -22.43
CA MET A 1 21.60 19.41 -21.88
C MET A 1 21.14 18.59 -20.71
N ASP A 2 21.79 18.86 -19.58
CA ASP A 2 21.92 17.94 -18.48
C ASP A 2 20.85 18.34 -17.48
N GLU A 3 19.84 17.49 -17.35
CA GLU A 3 18.73 17.70 -16.42
C GLU A 3 19.25 17.69 -14.98
N ASP A 4 18.84 18.71 -14.22
CA ASP A 4 19.07 18.93 -12.80
C ASP A 4 18.80 17.68 -11.95
N ALA A 5 19.79 16.81 -11.82
CA ALA A 5 19.86 15.86 -10.73
C ALA A 5 20.27 16.64 -9.48
N ALA A 6 19.28 17.10 -8.72
CA ALA A 6 19.46 17.83 -7.46
C ALA A 6 20.40 17.07 -6.50
N ASP A 7 21.35 17.81 -5.93
CA ASP A 7 22.36 17.30 -4.99
C ASP A 7 21.69 16.87 -3.66
N PRO A 8 21.86 15.61 -3.21
CA PRO A 8 21.31 15.13 -1.94
C PRO A 8 21.92 15.80 -0.70
N ASN A 9 22.96 16.63 -0.84
CA ASN A 9 23.54 17.42 0.25
C ASN A 9 23.01 18.87 0.32
N ASP A 10 22.08 19.26 -0.54
CA ASP A 10 21.52 20.60 -0.49
C ASP A 10 20.61 20.75 0.74
N THR A 11 21.07 21.54 1.72
CA THR A 11 20.33 21.73 2.99
C THR A 11 19.14 22.68 2.80
N GLU A 12 19.03 23.31 1.62
CA GLU A 12 18.04 24.35 1.32
C GLU A 12 16.72 23.77 0.78
N THR A 13 16.74 22.54 0.24
CA THR A 13 15.54 21.87 -0.29
C THR A 13 15.24 20.56 0.43
N ILE A 14 13.98 20.35 0.82
CA ILE A 14 13.50 19.07 1.38
C ILE A 14 12.67 18.36 0.32
N GLN A 15 13.25 17.34 -0.31
CA GLN A 15 12.52 16.44 -1.19
C GLN A 15 11.83 15.35 -0.37
N TRP A 16 10.57 15.04 -0.69
CA TRP A 16 9.91 13.88 -0.15
C TRP A 16 9.26 13.03 -1.23
N ARG A 17 9.40 11.73 -1.04
CA ARG A 17 8.69 10.72 -1.80
C ARG A 17 8.02 9.78 -0.82
N ARG A 18 6.70 9.80 -0.81
CA ARG A 18 5.85 8.92 -0.02
C ARG A 18 5.18 7.92 -0.95
N ASP A 19 5.68 6.70 -0.95
CA ASP A 19 5.05 5.57 -1.61
C ASP A 19 5.18 4.31 -0.74
N ALA A 20 4.78 3.15 -1.26
CA ALA A 20 4.85 1.89 -0.52
C ALA A 20 6.27 1.49 -0.07
N SER A 21 7.34 2.08 -0.63
CA SER A 21 8.71 1.81 -0.21
C SER A 21 9.14 2.65 1.00
N THR A 22 8.56 3.83 1.18
CA THR A 22 8.95 4.78 2.24
C THR A 22 7.93 4.92 3.36
N SER A 23 6.68 4.48 3.16
CA SER A 23 5.62 4.50 4.20
C SER A 23 5.08 3.12 4.50
N ARG A 24 5.13 2.74 5.79
CA ARG A 24 4.56 1.49 6.31
C ARG A 24 3.05 1.46 6.16
N THR A 25 2.37 2.60 6.36
CA THR A 25 0.90 2.67 6.25
C THR A 25 0.45 2.45 4.80
N VAL A 26 1.11 3.10 3.84
CA VAL A 26 0.84 2.91 2.41
C VAL A 26 1.13 1.47 1.99
N ARG A 27 2.26 0.92 2.47
CA ARG A 27 2.66 -0.47 2.20
C ARG A 27 1.63 -1.48 2.70
N LEU A 28 1.13 -1.31 3.92
CA LEU A 28 0.13 -2.20 4.52
C LEU A 28 -1.24 -2.09 3.84
N LEU A 29 -1.71 -0.88 3.54
CA LEU A 29 -2.97 -0.69 2.81
C LEU A 29 -2.90 -1.28 1.40
N TRP A 30 -1.77 -1.07 0.73
CA TRP A 30 -1.53 -1.63 -0.59
C TRP A 30 -1.43 -3.17 -0.54
N SER A 31 -0.65 -3.74 0.39
CA SER A 31 -0.48 -5.19 0.51
C SER A 31 -1.78 -5.88 0.93
N LEU A 32 -2.57 -5.25 1.80
CA LEU A 32 -3.91 -5.72 2.17
C LEU A 32 -4.83 -5.72 0.95
N GLY A 33 -4.87 -4.60 0.22
CA GLY A 33 -5.71 -4.44 -0.96
C GLY A 33 -5.38 -5.46 -2.04
N VAL A 34 -4.15 -5.45 -2.54
CA VAL A 34 -3.66 -6.37 -3.56
C VAL A 34 -3.75 -7.82 -3.07
N GLY A 35 -3.31 -8.08 -1.84
CA GLY A 35 -3.33 -9.41 -1.24
C GLY A 35 -4.75 -10.00 -1.15
N THR A 36 -5.76 -9.19 -0.86
CA THR A 36 -7.16 -9.66 -0.81
C THR A 36 -7.64 -10.12 -2.19
N PHE A 37 -7.31 -9.39 -3.26
CA PHE A 37 -7.69 -9.78 -4.63
C PHE A 37 -7.00 -11.07 -5.05
N PHE A 38 -5.69 -11.16 -4.84
CA PHE A 38 -4.95 -12.38 -5.15
C PHE A 38 -5.42 -13.56 -4.30
N ALA A 39 -5.78 -13.33 -3.04
CA ALA A 39 -6.31 -14.38 -2.17
C ALA A 39 -7.64 -14.91 -2.72
N ALA A 40 -8.56 -14.03 -3.11
CA ALA A 40 -9.84 -14.42 -3.68
C ALA A 40 -9.66 -15.23 -4.99
N ILE A 41 -8.81 -14.76 -5.91
CA ILE A 41 -8.49 -15.49 -7.16
C ILE A 41 -7.88 -16.85 -6.83
N THR A 42 -6.91 -16.89 -5.93
CA THR A 42 -6.21 -18.12 -5.54
C THR A 42 -7.17 -19.12 -4.90
N ILE A 43 -8.09 -18.69 -4.03
CA ILE A 43 -9.11 -19.54 -3.42
C ILE A 43 -10.03 -20.15 -4.50
N ILE A 44 -10.48 -19.35 -5.46
CA ILE A 44 -11.34 -19.83 -6.56
C ILE A 44 -10.60 -20.86 -7.42
N VAL A 45 -9.36 -20.55 -7.83
CA VAL A 45 -8.52 -21.44 -8.64
C VAL A 45 -8.20 -22.73 -7.89
N PHE A 46 -7.84 -22.63 -6.61
CA PHE A 46 -7.57 -23.76 -5.74
C PHE A 46 -8.76 -24.72 -5.68
N TRP A 47 -9.96 -24.22 -5.38
CA TRP A 47 -11.17 -25.04 -5.34
C TRP A 47 -11.44 -25.72 -6.66
N ARG A 48 -11.32 -24.97 -7.76
CA ARG A 48 -11.58 -25.51 -9.10
C ARG A 48 -10.60 -26.63 -9.46
N LEU A 49 -9.32 -26.44 -9.18
CA LEU A 49 -8.29 -27.46 -9.41
C LEU A 49 -8.46 -28.67 -8.49
N TYR A 50 -8.78 -28.43 -7.22
CA TYR A 50 -9.04 -29.48 -6.25
C TYR A 50 -10.22 -30.35 -6.70
N ASP A 51 -11.33 -29.75 -7.11
CA ASP A 51 -12.52 -30.49 -7.57
C ASP A 51 -12.22 -31.37 -8.79
N PHE A 52 -11.44 -30.86 -9.74
CA PHE A 52 -11.01 -31.66 -10.90
C PHE A 52 -10.08 -32.80 -10.50
N ALA A 53 -9.09 -32.54 -9.64
CA ALA A 53 -8.15 -33.55 -9.20
C ALA A 53 -8.83 -34.61 -8.30
N ALA A 54 -9.79 -34.21 -7.48
CA ALA A 54 -10.53 -35.10 -6.59
C ALA A 54 -11.35 -36.14 -7.38
N GLN A 55 -11.85 -35.80 -8.58
CA GLN A 55 -12.57 -36.73 -9.45
C GLN A 55 -11.71 -37.93 -9.88
N VAL A 56 -10.39 -37.77 -9.94
CA VAL A 56 -9.43 -38.83 -10.29
C VAL A 56 -8.63 -39.32 -9.08
N GLY A 57 -9.05 -38.98 -7.85
CA GLY A 57 -8.36 -39.38 -6.61
C GLY A 57 -7.06 -38.63 -6.31
N ALA A 58 -6.74 -37.57 -7.07
CA ALA A 58 -5.51 -36.79 -6.96
C ALA A 58 -5.65 -35.50 -6.12
N GLY A 59 -6.77 -35.29 -5.42
CA GLY A 59 -7.05 -34.06 -4.67
C GLY A 59 -5.95 -33.69 -3.65
N THR A 60 -5.34 -34.69 -3.00
CA THR A 60 -4.25 -34.49 -2.04
C THR A 60 -3.01 -33.87 -2.68
N ILE A 61 -2.74 -34.13 -3.96
CA ILE A 61 -1.60 -33.56 -4.68
C ILE A 61 -1.76 -32.05 -4.82
N ILE A 62 -2.97 -31.57 -5.13
CA ILE A 62 -3.27 -30.13 -5.22
C ILE A 62 -3.08 -29.46 -3.87
N ILE A 63 -3.56 -30.07 -2.78
CA ILE A 63 -3.35 -29.55 -1.42
C ILE A 63 -1.86 -29.44 -1.11
N ALA A 64 -1.09 -30.51 -1.34
CA ALA A 64 0.34 -30.53 -1.09
C ALA A 64 1.10 -29.49 -1.92
N MET A 65 0.73 -29.32 -3.19
CA MET A 65 1.33 -28.33 -4.09
C MET A 65 1.12 -26.90 -3.58
N PHE A 66 -0.11 -26.52 -3.24
CA PHE A 66 -0.41 -25.18 -2.72
C PHE A 66 0.26 -24.95 -1.35
N ALA A 67 0.26 -25.96 -0.47
CA ALA A 67 0.97 -25.89 0.79
C ALA A 67 2.48 -25.66 0.59
N ALA A 68 3.10 -26.37 -0.36
CA ALA A 68 4.51 -26.20 -0.70
C ALA A 68 4.80 -24.79 -1.23
N ILE A 69 3.92 -24.21 -2.05
CA ILE A 69 4.06 -22.83 -2.54
C ILE A 69 4.02 -21.84 -1.38
N ILE A 70 3.04 -21.97 -0.47
CA ILE A 70 2.91 -21.08 0.70
C ILE A 70 4.16 -21.17 1.58
N VAL A 71 4.59 -22.39 1.91
CA VAL A 71 5.79 -22.62 2.73
C VAL A 71 7.03 -22.03 2.06
N THR A 72 7.14 -22.14 0.74
CA THR A 72 8.27 -21.57 -0.02
C THR A 72 8.27 -20.05 0.09
N ILE A 73 7.13 -19.39 -0.12
CA ILE A 73 7.00 -17.93 0.02
C ILE A 73 7.38 -17.50 1.45
N LEU A 74 6.87 -18.18 2.47
CA LEU A 74 7.19 -17.88 3.87
C LEU A 74 8.68 -18.07 4.18
N ALA A 75 9.31 -19.13 3.64
CA ALA A 75 10.74 -19.36 3.80
C ALA A 75 11.58 -18.22 3.19
N PHE A 76 11.18 -17.70 2.02
CA PHE A 76 11.80 -16.52 1.43
C PHE A 76 11.54 -15.25 2.23
N ALA A 77 10.34 -15.05 2.77
CA ALA A 77 10.02 -13.86 3.55
C ALA A 77 10.82 -13.76 4.86
N VAL A 78 11.16 -14.88 5.49
CA VAL A 78 11.92 -14.92 6.75
C VAL A 78 13.44 -14.81 6.52
N THR A 79 13.91 -15.05 5.29
CA THR A 79 15.35 -15.04 4.98
C THR A 79 15.82 -13.63 4.62
N SER A 80 16.92 -13.16 5.20
CA SER A 80 17.49 -11.83 4.93
C SER A 80 18.23 -11.70 3.59
N ASN A 81 18.29 -12.77 2.80
CA ASN A 81 19.14 -12.89 1.60
C ASN A 81 18.34 -13.41 0.38
N THR A 82 17.11 -12.91 0.25
CA THR A 82 16.12 -13.40 -0.71
C THR A 82 16.48 -13.07 -2.15
N GLU A 83 17.07 -11.91 -2.42
CA GLU A 83 17.58 -11.53 -3.74
C GLU A 83 18.62 -12.52 -4.26
N ARG A 84 19.69 -12.78 -3.49
CA ARG A 84 20.77 -13.69 -3.89
C ARG A 84 20.29 -15.13 -4.12
N ARG A 85 19.28 -15.58 -3.36
CA ARG A 85 18.72 -16.94 -3.53
C ARG A 85 17.78 -17.03 -4.73
N LEU A 86 16.98 -15.99 -4.98
CA LEU A 86 16.15 -15.90 -6.19
C LEU A 86 17.02 -15.82 -7.44
N GLU A 87 18.10 -15.04 -7.39
CA GLU A 87 19.08 -14.95 -8.47
C GLU A 87 19.79 -16.29 -8.69
N ALA A 88 20.16 -17.00 -7.62
CA ALA A 88 20.71 -18.35 -7.74
C ALA A 88 19.72 -19.36 -8.34
N LEU A 89 18.42 -19.25 -8.03
CA LEU A 89 17.38 -20.13 -8.57
C LEU A 89 17.05 -19.78 -10.03
N ALA A 90 17.00 -18.49 -10.34
CA ALA A 90 16.72 -17.97 -11.67
C ALA A 90 17.92 -18.07 -12.61
N SER A 91 19.16 -18.14 -12.11
CA SER A 91 20.31 -18.47 -12.95
C SER A 91 20.16 -19.83 -13.67
N ARG A 92 19.25 -20.69 -13.18
CA ARG A 92 18.91 -21.99 -13.75
C ARG A 92 17.64 -21.99 -14.60
N LEU A 93 16.93 -20.86 -14.68
CA LEU A 93 15.65 -20.72 -15.38
C LEU A 93 15.71 -19.51 -16.33
N PRO A 94 15.16 -19.58 -17.55
CA PRO A 94 15.21 -18.45 -18.50
C PRO A 94 14.16 -17.38 -18.13
N ILE A 95 14.23 -16.84 -16.92
CA ILE A 95 13.24 -15.91 -16.37
C ILE A 95 14.00 -14.70 -15.80
N THR A 96 13.58 -13.50 -16.18
CA THR A 96 14.08 -12.25 -15.58
C THR A 96 13.62 -12.16 -14.12
N THR A 97 14.58 -12.14 -13.19
CA THR A 97 14.27 -11.95 -11.77
C THR A 97 13.94 -10.50 -11.45
N PRO A 98 12.83 -10.24 -10.74
CA PRO A 98 12.61 -8.93 -10.13
C PRO A 98 13.69 -8.68 -9.08
N SER A 99 14.25 -7.46 -9.07
CA SER A 99 15.26 -7.01 -8.12
C SER A 99 14.86 -5.68 -7.48
N GLY A 100 15.39 -5.40 -6.27
CA GLY A 100 15.16 -4.14 -5.56
C GLY A 100 13.67 -3.88 -5.24
N PRO A 101 13.16 -2.65 -5.48
CA PRO A 101 11.80 -2.27 -5.08
C PRO A 101 10.68 -3.13 -5.69
N ALA A 102 10.92 -3.75 -6.84
CA ALA A 102 9.95 -4.64 -7.48
C ALA A 102 9.80 -5.97 -6.72
N LEU A 103 10.91 -6.52 -6.20
CA LEU A 103 10.89 -7.74 -5.40
C LEU A 103 10.23 -7.51 -4.05
N GLU A 104 10.52 -6.39 -3.38
CA GLU A 104 9.88 -6.03 -2.11
C GLU A 104 8.36 -5.94 -2.27
N ARG A 105 7.88 -5.25 -3.32
CA ARG A 105 6.45 -5.18 -3.64
C ARG A 105 5.83 -6.54 -3.94
N ALA A 106 6.53 -7.40 -4.67
CA ALA A 106 6.05 -8.76 -4.94
C ALA A 106 5.96 -9.58 -3.64
N MET A 107 6.93 -9.45 -2.74
CA MET A 107 6.93 -10.11 -1.44
C MET A 107 5.80 -9.60 -0.55
N ASP A 108 5.60 -8.28 -0.47
CA ASP A 108 4.50 -7.66 0.27
C ASP A 108 3.14 -8.14 -0.23
N ALA A 109 2.95 -8.20 -1.56
CA ALA A 109 1.72 -8.72 -2.16
C ALA A 109 1.52 -10.21 -1.85
N ALA A 110 2.58 -11.02 -1.92
CA ALA A 110 2.52 -12.45 -1.62
C ALA A 110 2.18 -12.71 -0.14
N LEU A 111 2.78 -11.96 0.78
CA LEU A 111 2.48 -12.03 2.21
C LEU A 111 1.06 -11.57 2.51
N GLY A 112 0.62 -10.47 1.91
CA GLY A 112 -0.77 -10.00 2.00
C GLY A 112 -1.75 -11.05 1.48
N THR A 113 -1.41 -11.73 0.38
CA THR A 113 -2.20 -12.83 -0.19
C THR A 113 -2.34 -13.98 0.79
N ILE A 114 -1.23 -14.43 1.39
CA ILE A 114 -1.24 -15.53 2.36
C ILE A 114 -2.07 -15.16 3.60
N ALA A 115 -1.89 -13.95 4.13
CA ALA A 115 -2.67 -13.47 5.27
C ALA A 115 -4.17 -13.44 4.96
N MET A 116 -4.56 -12.90 3.80
CA MET A 116 -5.96 -12.84 3.41
C MET A 116 -6.55 -14.20 3.04
N MET A 117 -5.76 -15.12 2.49
CA MET A 117 -6.18 -16.51 2.32
C MET A 117 -6.50 -17.17 3.66
N ALA A 118 -5.69 -16.93 4.70
CA ALA A 118 -5.97 -17.46 6.04
C ALA A 118 -7.26 -16.85 6.63
N VAL A 119 -7.47 -15.54 6.49
CA VAL A 119 -8.68 -14.86 6.98
C VAL A 119 -9.93 -15.33 6.24
N MET A 120 -9.94 -15.27 4.90
CA MET A 120 -11.08 -15.69 4.09
C MET A 120 -11.34 -17.19 4.22
N GLY A 121 -10.28 -18.00 4.17
CA GLY A 121 -10.37 -19.45 4.32
C GLY A 121 -10.89 -19.88 5.69
N SER A 122 -10.46 -19.22 6.77
CA SER A 122 -10.97 -19.50 8.12
C SER A 122 -12.44 -19.12 8.26
N LEU A 123 -12.88 -17.97 7.72
CA LEU A 123 -14.29 -17.59 7.67
C LEU A 123 -15.12 -18.67 6.95
N MET A 124 -14.67 -19.11 5.77
CA MET A 124 -15.36 -20.15 5.01
C MET A 124 -15.39 -21.50 5.76
N ALA A 125 -14.28 -21.89 6.38
CA ALA A 125 -14.19 -23.15 7.15
C ALA A 125 -15.10 -23.13 8.38
N VAL A 126 -15.12 -22.02 9.13
CA VAL A 126 -16.02 -21.82 10.28
C VAL A 126 -17.47 -21.85 9.82
N GLY A 127 -17.81 -21.16 8.72
CA GLY A 127 -19.16 -21.18 8.16
C GLY A 127 -19.61 -22.59 7.78
N ARG A 128 -18.72 -23.38 7.17
CA ARG A 128 -19.00 -24.78 6.84
C ARG A 128 -19.20 -25.64 8.10
N TYR A 129 -18.35 -25.47 9.11
CA TYR A 129 -18.46 -26.20 10.37
C TYR A 129 -19.76 -25.89 11.12
N VAL A 130 -20.12 -24.61 11.22
CA VAL A 130 -21.38 -24.15 11.84
C VAL A 130 -22.59 -24.71 11.10
N SER A 131 -22.57 -24.70 9.77
CA SER A 131 -23.65 -25.24 8.93
C SER A 131 -23.79 -26.76 9.05
N GLN A 132 -22.69 -27.50 9.16
CA GLN A 132 -22.73 -28.97 9.28
C GLN A 132 -23.25 -29.44 10.64
N ARG A 133 -23.13 -28.60 11.68
CA ARG A 133 -23.59 -28.91 13.03
C ARG A 133 -24.92 -28.25 13.39
N GLU A 134 -25.59 -27.62 12.42
CA GLU A 134 -26.85 -26.88 12.61
C GLU A 134 -26.80 -25.88 13.77
N LEU A 135 -25.60 -25.32 14.06
CA LEU A 135 -25.37 -24.48 15.24
C LEU A 135 -26.02 -23.09 15.13
N LEU A 136 -26.39 -22.68 13.91
CA LEU A 136 -27.11 -21.45 13.62
C LEU A 136 -28.16 -21.74 12.54
N GLU A 137 -29.39 -21.27 12.72
CA GLU A 137 -30.49 -21.39 11.74
C GLU A 137 -30.15 -20.74 10.38
N VAL A 138 -29.19 -19.81 10.37
CA VAL A 138 -28.78 -19.02 9.19
C VAL A 138 -27.73 -19.75 8.32
N GLY A 139 -27.18 -20.89 8.77
CA GLY A 139 -26.20 -21.69 8.01
C GLY A 139 -24.86 -20.98 7.73
N ALA A 140 -24.18 -21.37 6.64
CA ALA A 140 -22.86 -20.84 6.25
C ALA A 140 -22.88 -19.45 5.57
N GLY A 141 -24.07 -18.94 5.23
CA GLY A 141 -24.26 -17.73 4.44
C GLY A 141 -23.57 -16.48 5.01
N PRO A 142 -23.70 -16.16 6.31
CA PRO A 142 -23.10 -14.97 6.91
C PRO A 142 -21.57 -14.95 6.81
N PHE A 143 -20.91 -16.09 6.96
CA PHE A 143 -19.45 -16.18 6.91
C PHE A 143 -18.89 -16.00 5.51
N THR A 144 -19.57 -16.57 4.51
CA THR A 144 -19.23 -16.38 3.10
C THR A 144 -19.50 -14.93 2.68
N GLY A 145 -20.60 -14.34 3.16
CA GLY A 145 -20.91 -12.92 2.98
C GLY A 145 -19.84 -12.00 3.57
N MET A 146 -19.37 -12.27 4.79
CA MET A 146 -18.27 -11.52 5.40
C MET A 146 -16.97 -11.63 4.59
N ALA A 147 -16.64 -12.83 4.10
CA ALA A 147 -15.48 -12.99 3.22
C ALA A 147 -15.63 -12.19 1.91
N ALA A 148 -16.84 -12.14 1.34
CA ALA A 148 -17.11 -11.35 0.14
C ALA A 148 -17.02 -9.83 0.40
N LEU A 149 -17.40 -9.35 1.58
CA LEU A 149 -17.27 -7.94 1.98
C LEU A 149 -15.82 -7.47 2.12
N LEU A 150 -14.86 -8.39 2.21
CA LEU A 150 -13.44 -8.02 2.20
C LEU A 150 -12.99 -7.48 0.83
N LEU A 151 -13.64 -7.88 -0.27
CA LEU A 151 -13.33 -7.38 -1.62
C LEU A 151 -13.60 -5.87 -1.80
N PRO A 152 -14.80 -5.34 -1.50
CA PRO A 152 -15.01 -3.89 -1.57
C PRO A 152 -14.16 -3.14 -0.54
N LEU A 153 -13.90 -3.72 0.64
CA LEU A 153 -12.99 -3.13 1.62
C LEU A 153 -11.55 -3.04 1.08
N ALA A 154 -11.10 -4.03 0.33
CA ALA A 154 -9.80 -4.03 -0.34
C ALA A 154 -9.70 -2.93 -1.39
N LEU A 155 -10.77 -2.67 -2.15
CA LEU A 155 -10.83 -1.52 -3.06
C LEU A 155 -10.64 -0.20 -2.30
N VAL A 156 -11.36 -0.02 -1.19
CA VAL A 156 -11.20 1.17 -0.34
C VAL A 156 -9.77 1.30 0.17
N ALA A 157 -9.16 0.20 0.61
CA ALA A 157 -7.76 0.20 1.05
C ALA A 157 -6.79 0.61 -0.06
N LEU A 158 -6.98 0.13 -1.30
CA LEU A 158 -6.18 0.53 -2.46
C LEU A 158 -6.36 2.00 -2.81
N VAL A 159 -7.59 2.49 -2.78
CA VAL A 159 -7.91 3.90 -3.03
C VAL A 159 -7.23 4.78 -1.98
N LEU A 160 -7.32 4.41 -0.69
CA LEU A 160 -6.62 5.11 0.38
C LEU A 160 -5.10 5.07 0.22
N ALA A 161 -4.54 3.92 -0.17
CA ALA A 161 -3.11 3.82 -0.45
C ALA A 161 -2.67 4.76 -1.58
N SER A 162 -3.51 4.90 -2.62
CA SER A 162 -3.26 5.84 -3.72
C SER A 162 -3.31 7.30 -3.26
N PHE A 163 -4.31 7.68 -2.45
CA PHE A 163 -4.42 9.04 -1.92
C PHE A 163 -3.32 9.40 -0.91
N LEU A 164 -2.75 8.42 -0.22
CA LEU A 164 -1.65 8.61 0.72
C LEU A 164 -0.28 8.64 0.03
N ARG A 165 -0.21 8.33 -1.28
CA ARG A 165 0.99 8.51 -2.07
C ARG A 165 1.17 10.00 -2.33
N SER A 166 2.36 10.53 -2.06
CA SER A 166 2.66 11.93 -2.37
C SER A 166 4.13 12.09 -2.74
N ILE A 167 4.39 12.98 -3.69
CA ILE A 167 5.75 13.29 -4.15
C ILE A 167 5.81 14.81 -4.28
N GLY A 168 6.86 15.40 -3.73
CA GLY A 168 7.08 16.84 -3.87
C GLY A 168 8.40 17.28 -3.27
N THR A 169 8.65 18.58 -3.39
CA THR A 169 9.85 19.27 -2.94
C THR A 169 9.44 20.55 -2.23
N LEU A 170 10.01 20.79 -1.06
CA LEU A 170 9.89 22.05 -0.33
C LEU A 170 11.19 22.81 -0.51
N ASP A 171 11.12 23.98 -1.15
CA ASP A 171 12.23 24.92 -1.27
C ASP A 171 12.11 25.94 -0.13
N ARG A 172 13.05 25.92 0.83
CA ARG A 172 13.03 26.79 2.02
C ARG A 172 13.35 28.24 1.65
N GLU A 173 14.27 28.44 0.72
CA GLU A 173 14.73 29.78 0.31
C GLU A 173 13.64 30.48 -0.49
N LYS A 174 13.09 29.80 -1.51
CA LYS A 174 12.00 30.34 -2.33
C LYS A 174 10.64 30.28 -1.66
N ARG A 175 10.56 29.73 -0.44
CA ARG A 175 9.31 29.51 0.30
C ARG A 175 8.21 28.93 -0.60
N THR A 176 8.55 27.91 -1.39
CA THR A 176 7.65 27.35 -2.41
C THR A 176 7.59 25.83 -2.26
N ILE A 177 6.38 25.29 -2.31
CA ILE A 177 6.13 23.85 -2.39
C ILE A 177 5.93 23.46 -3.84
N TYR A 178 6.74 22.55 -4.36
CA TYR A 178 6.53 21.92 -5.65
C TYR A 178 5.89 20.54 -5.42
N LEU A 179 4.67 20.36 -5.90
CA LEU A 179 3.98 19.08 -5.94
C LEU A 179 4.15 18.48 -7.33
N TYR A 180 4.38 17.17 -7.39
CA TYR A 180 4.53 16.43 -8.65
C TYR A 180 3.21 15.79 -9.12
N ASP A 181 2.24 15.64 -8.22
CA ASP A 181 0.91 15.13 -8.57
C ASP A 181 -0.14 15.72 -7.60
N PRO A 182 -0.92 16.73 -8.02
CA PRO A 182 -0.81 17.44 -9.30
C PRO A 182 0.48 18.27 -9.40
N ASP A 183 1.01 18.43 -10.63
CA ASP A 183 2.14 19.33 -10.92
C ASP A 183 1.76 20.77 -10.57
N GLN A 184 2.24 21.24 -9.41
CA GLN A 184 1.88 22.57 -8.92
C GLN A 184 2.95 23.17 -8.02
N ALA A 185 3.37 24.38 -8.34
CA ALA A 185 4.14 25.23 -7.43
C ALA A 185 3.16 26.04 -6.57
N ILE A 186 3.34 25.99 -5.25
CA ILE A 186 2.54 26.71 -4.26
C ILE A 186 3.49 27.61 -3.49
N ASP A 187 3.34 28.91 -3.70
CA ASP A 187 4.03 29.90 -2.90
C ASP A 187 3.45 29.89 -1.47
N LEU A 188 4.31 29.80 -0.45
CA LEU A 188 3.88 29.85 0.95
C LEU A 188 3.40 31.25 1.35
N GLU A 189 3.74 32.29 0.60
CA GLU A 189 3.28 33.66 0.84
C GLU A 189 1.76 33.79 0.73
N VAL A 190 1.12 33.00 -0.13
CA VAL A 190 -0.34 33.00 -0.28
C VAL A 190 -1.05 32.14 0.76
N ILE A 191 -0.34 31.52 1.71
CA ILE A 191 -0.92 30.68 2.76
C ILE A 191 -1.02 31.50 4.06
N GLN A 192 -2.23 31.61 4.64
CA GLN A 192 -2.48 32.29 5.90
C GLN A 192 -2.33 31.38 7.12
N GLY A 193 -2.61 30.10 6.95
CA GLY A 193 -2.60 29.16 8.05
C GLY A 193 -2.45 27.71 7.59
N VAL A 194 -1.86 26.91 8.45
CA VAL A 194 -1.69 25.48 8.24
C VAL A 194 -2.25 24.73 9.44
N SER A 195 -3.22 23.85 9.19
CA SER A 195 -3.71 22.91 10.20
C SER A 195 -3.16 21.53 9.92
N THR A 196 -2.53 20.92 10.93
CA THR A 196 -1.87 19.63 10.80
C THR A 196 -2.65 18.54 11.54
N ARG A 197 -2.84 17.39 10.88
CA ARG A 197 -3.41 16.20 11.52
C ARG A 197 -2.56 14.98 11.19
N ARG A 198 -1.97 14.37 12.22
CA ARG A 198 -1.15 13.17 12.08
C ARG A 198 -2.00 11.91 12.00
N LEU A 199 -1.68 11.02 11.07
CA LEU A 199 -2.26 9.70 10.91
C LEU A 199 -1.11 8.69 10.68
N GLY A 200 -0.66 8.05 11.77
CA GLY A 200 0.46 7.11 11.73
C GLY A 200 1.78 7.79 11.33
N ASP A 201 2.36 7.33 10.23
CA ASP A 201 3.56 7.89 9.60
C ASP A 201 3.23 8.99 8.56
N ALA A 202 1.98 9.42 8.44
CA ALA A 202 1.53 10.51 7.55
C ALA A 202 1.08 11.72 8.36
N THR A 203 1.24 12.92 7.78
CA THR A 203 0.56 14.13 8.26
C THR A 203 -0.27 14.73 7.12
N ILE A 204 -1.56 14.91 7.40
CA ILE A 204 -2.48 15.63 6.52
C ILE A 204 -2.39 17.10 6.90
N LEU A 205 -1.97 17.92 5.94
CA LEU A 205 -1.96 19.37 6.05
C LEU A 205 -3.21 19.92 5.37
N LYS A 206 -3.93 20.79 6.08
CA LYS A 206 -4.96 21.64 5.50
C LYS A 206 -4.36 23.03 5.34
N LEU A 207 -4.32 23.51 4.10
CA LEU A 207 -3.76 24.81 3.73
C LEU A 207 -4.91 25.83 3.63
N GLU A 208 -4.80 26.91 4.39
CA GLU A 208 -5.71 28.05 4.34
C GLU A 208 -5.04 29.15 3.52
N TYR A 209 -5.64 29.50 2.38
CA TYR A 209 -5.07 30.47 1.45
C TYR A 209 -5.60 31.86 1.77
N ALA A 210 -4.75 32.87 1.63
CA ALA A 210 -5.17 34.25 1.54
C ALA A 210 -6.02 34.46 0.29
N GLU A 211 -7.02 35.32 0.40
CA GLU A 211 -7.77 35.86 -0.74
C GLU A 211 -7.36 37.33 -0.93
N PRO A 212 -6.14 37.60 -1.46
CA PRO A 212 -5.74 38.96 -1.76
C PRO A 212 -6.73 39.55 -2.77
N ASP A 213 -7.26 40.74 -2.47
CA ASP A 213 -8.24 41.47 -3.28
C ASP A 213 -9.56 40.69 -3.54
N GLY A 214 -9.90 39.74 -2.67
CA GLY A 214 -11.10 38.90 -2.84
C GLY A 214 -11.02 37.93 -4.00
N GLN A 215 -9.82 37.70 -4.56
CA GLN A 215 -9.62 36.74 -5.63
C GLN A 215 -9.28 35.36 -5.08
N TYR A 216 -9.90 34.35 -5.70
CA TYR A 216 -9.68 32.96 -5.36
C TYR A 216 -8.30 32.49 -5.82
N VAL A 217 -7.45 32.08 -4.88
CA VAL A 217 -6.18 31.42 -5.19
C VAL A 217 -6.41 29.93 -5.45
N ALA A 218 -6.06 29.49 -6.66
CA ALA A 218 -6.14 28.09 -7.06
C ALA A 218 -5.00 27.29 -6.41
N GLY A 219 -5.35 26.25 -5.66
CA GLY A 219 -4.37 25.39 -5.00
C GLY A 219 -5.01 24.28 -4.19
N PRO A 220 -4.28 23.19 -3.94
CA PRO A 220 -4.76 22.07 -3.15
C PRO A 220 -4.99 22.57 -1.72
N ARG A 221 -6.21 22.36 -1.23
CA ARG A 221 -6.58 22.73 0.15
C ARG A 221 -6.12 21.69 1.17
N ARG A 222 -5.74 20.51 0.70
CA ARG A 222 -5.23 19.41 1.54
C ARG A 222 -4.09 18.72 0.81
N ILE A 223 -2.97 18.56 1.51
CA ILE A 223 -1.81 17.79 1.03
C ILE A 223 -1.41 16.79 2.11
N VAL A 224 -0.88 15.64 1.69
CA VAL A 224 -0.37 14.61 2.60
C VAL A 224 1.14 14.60 2.50
N VAL A 225 1.84 14.81 3.61
CA VAL A 225 3.31 14.88 3.65
C VAL A 225 3.86 14.07 4.83
N PRO A 226 5.17 13.74 4.83
CA PRO A 226 5.83 13.18 6.01
C PRO A 226 5.76 14.14 7.22
N PRO A 227 5.78 13.62 8.47
CA PRO A 227 5.71 14.46 9.67
C PRO A 227 6.81 15.51 9.78
N GLU A 228 8.00 15.20 9.27
CA GLU A 228 9.16 16.12 9.26
C GLU A 228 8.89 17.33 8.37
N VAL A 229 8.43 17.09 7.13
CA VAL A 229 8.02 18.13 6.17
C VAL A 229 6.86 18.96 6.72
N ALA A 230 5.89 18.32 7.39
CA ALA A 230 4.77 19.04 8.01
C ALA A 230 5.21 19.99 9.12
N THR A 231 6.16 19.56 9.97
CA THR A 231 6.70 20.38 11.05
C THR A 231 7.46 21.59 10.48
N GLU A 232 8.25 21.36 9.43
CA GLU A 232 8.99 22.42 8.75
C GLU A 232 8.05 23.45 8.11
N LEU A 233 7.05 22.98 7.36
CA LEU A 233 6.06 23.84 6.71
C LEU A 233 5.30 24.70 7.71
N GLN A 234 4.89 24.11 8.83
CA GLN A 234 4.22 24.85 9.88
C GLN A 234 5.15 25.92 10.47
N GLY A 235 6.43 25.59 10.72
CA GLY A 235 7.42 26.56 11.20
C GLY A 235 7.65 27.74 10.23
N LEU A 236 7.70 27.47 8.92
CA LEU A 236 7.89 28.52 7.90
C LEU A 236 6.69 29.47 7.78
N VAL A 237 5.46 28.96 7.95
CA VAL A 237 4.24 29.78 7.91
C VAL A 237 4.05 30.55 9.22
N ASP A 238 4.23 29.89 10.38
CA ASP A 238 4.05 30.50 11.71
C ASP A 238 5.10 31.59 12.00
N GLY A 239 6.35 31.38 11.54
CA GLY A 239 7.44 32.35 11.65
C GLY A 239 7.25 33.63 10.82
N ARG A 240 6.21 33.70 9.98
CA ARG A 240 5.79 34.94 9.31
C ARG A 240 4.77 35.75 10.12
N THR A 241 3.94 35.05 10.89
CA THR A 241 2.87 35.67 11.72
C THR A 241 3.37 36.25 13.03
N THR A 242 4.67 36.11 13.34
CA THR A 242 5.36 36.76 14.46
C THR A 242 6.22 37.91 13.96
#